data_AF-A0A0Q1D6E9-F1
#
_entry.id   AF-A0A0Q1D6E9-F1
#
_cell.length_a   1.000
_cell.length_b   1.000
_cell.length_c   1.000
_cell.angle_alpha   90.00
_cell.angle_beta   90.00
_cell.angle_gamma   90.00
#
_symmetry.space_group_name_H-M   'P 1'
#
loop_
_entity.id
_entity.type
_entity.pdbx_description
1 polymer ?
#
loop_
_entity_poly.entity_id
_entity_poly.type
_entity_poly.pdbx_seq_one_letter_code
_entity_poly.pdbx_strand_id
1 'polypeptide(L)' 'MLAMPEINRIRKLREKKGLSIAEISRETGYNWRTVKKYADGDISVQPTIKRKKGMIEEEGYGVTIQPHHKVS' A
#
# COMPACT_ATOMS: atom_id res chain seq x y z
N MET A 1 6.64 8.74 -3.58
CA MET A 1 6.21 7.32 -3.53
C MET A 1 6.67 6.69 -4.83
N LEU A 2 7.25 5.49 -4.79
CA LEU A 2 7.66 4.81 -6.03
C LEU A 2 6.44 4.50 -6.89
N ALA A 3 6.59 4.64 -8.20
CA ALA A 3 5.57 4.25 -9.16
C ALA A 3 5.45 2.72 -9.18
N MET A 4 4.26 2.22 -9.52
CA MET A 4 3.98 0.79 -9.65
C MET A 4 5.02 0.02 -10.50
N PRO A 5 5.54 0.54 -11.64
CA PRO A 5 6.61 -0.15 -12.37
C PRO A 5 7.92 -0.29 -11.59
N GLU A 6 8.28 0.70 -10.77
CA GLU A 6 9.51 0.66 -9.95
C GLU A 6 9.37 -0.38 -8.83
N ILE A 7 8.20 -0.44 -8.19
CA ILE A 7 7.87 -1.45 -7.17
C ILE A 7 7.90 -2.86 -7.77
N ASN A 8 7.28 -3.04 -8.94
CA ASN A 8 7.30 -4.32 -9.66
C ASN A 8 8.71 -4.74 -10.07
N ARG A 9 9.59 -3.79 -10.40
CA ARG A 9 10.99 -4.06 -10.69
C ARG A 9 11.71 -4.61 -9.45
N ILE A 10 11.59 -3.93 -8.30
CA ILE A 10 12.17 -4.39 -7.02
C ILE A 10 11.69 -5.78 -6.65
N ARG A 11 10.37 -6.02 -6.77
CA ARG A 11 9.75 -7.31 -6.45
C ARG A 11 10.23 -8.43 -7.37
N LYS A 12 10.30 -8.19 -8.69
CA LYS A 12 10.89 -9.16 -9.64
C LYS A 12 12.35 -9.47 -9.32
N LEU A 13 13.15 -8.49 -8.91
CA LEU A 13 14.56 -8.72 -8.56
C LEU A 13 14.72 -9.60 -7.30
N ARG A 14 13.85 -9.45 -6.32
CA ARG A 14 13.82 -10.30 -5.12
C ARG A 14 13.29 -11.71 -5.43
N GLU A 15 12.15 -11.83 -6.10
CA GLU A 15 11.46 -13.11 -6.30
C GLU A 15 12.04 -13.93 -7.46
N LYS A 16 12.37 -13.31 -8.61
CA LYS A 16 12.89 -14.05 -9.78
C LYS A 16 14.40 -14.26 -9.72
N LYS A 17 15.16 -13.24 -9.31
CA LYS A 17 16.63 -13.33 -9.30
C LYS A 17 17.18 -13.74 -7.93
N GLY A 18 16.38 -13.70 -6.85
CA GLY A 18 16.85 -14.03 -5.50
C GLY A 18 17.88 -13.03 -4.95
N LEU A 19 17.96 -11.82 -5.51
CA LEU A 19 18.98 -10.84 -5.16
C LEU A 19 18.81 -10.32 -3.73
N SER A 20 19.94 -10.04 -3.09
CA SER A 20 19.95 -9.38 -1.78
C SER A 20 19.52 -7.91 -1.89
N ILE A 21 18.96 -7.35 -0.81
CA ILE A 21 18.50 -5.95 -0.75
C ILE A 21 19.60 -4.96 -1.19
N ALA A 22 20.85 -5.22 -0.83
CA ALA A 22 22.00 -4.39 -1.22
C ALA A 22 22.26 -4.41 -2.73
N GLU A 23 22.14 -5.58 -3.38
CA GLU A 23 22.30 -5.70 -4.83
C GLU A 23 21.15 -5.02 -5.57
N ILE A 24 19.92 -5.20 -5.09
CA ILE A 24 18.76 -4.52 -5.65
C ILE A 24 18.92 -3.00 -5.50
N SER A 25 19.45 -2.51 -4.38
CA SER A 25 19.75 -1.09 -4.17
C SER A 25 20.81 -0.56 -5.15
N ARG A 26 21.86 -1.32 -5.44
CA ARG A 26 22.86 -0.96 -6.47
C ARG A 26 22.28 -0.99 -7.89
N GLU A 27 21.46 -1.99 -8.21
CA GLU A 27 20.88 -2.16 -9.56
C GLU A 27 19.77 -1.13 -9.86
N THR A 28 18.99 -0.76 -8.85
CA THR A 28 17.88 0.20 -8.99
C THR A 28 18.25 1.64 -8.64
N GLY A 29 19.36 1.86 -7.91
CA GLY A 29 19.77 3.17 -7.42
C GLY A 29 18.94 3.69 -6.24
N TYR A 30 17.94 2.96 -5.76
CA TYR A 30 17.14 3.39 -4.61
C TYR A 30 17.81 3.08 -3.28
N ASN A 31 17.43 3.85 -2.26
CA ASN A 31 17.87 3.64 -0.89
C ASN A 31 17.47 2.24 -0.39
N TRP A 32 18.39 1.55 0.29
CA TRP A 32 18.20 0.22 0.88
C TRP A 32 16.91 0.11 1.72
N ARG A 33 16.52 1.19 2.41
CA ARG A 33 15.33 1.24 3.27
C ARG A 33 14.04 1.20 2.45
N THR A 34 14.05 1.86 1.29
CA THR A 34 12.96 1.84 0.30
C THR A 34 12.89 0.47 -0.36
N VAL A 35 14.03 -0.06 -0.81
CA VAL A 35 14.10 -1.40 -1.42
C VAL A 35 13.61 -2.47 -0.45
N LYS A 36 14.06 -2.46 0.80
CA LYS A 36 13.62 -3.41 1.83
C LYS A 36 12.10 -3.37 2.01
N LYS A 37 11.51 -2.17 2.13
CA LYS A 37 10.06 -2.01 2.27
C LYS A 37 9.28 -2.69 1.14
N TYR A 38 9.70 -2.51 -0.11
CA TYR A 38 8.98 -3.06 -1.27
C TYR A 38 9.36 -4.51 -1.59
N ALA A 39 10.59 -4.93 -1.28
CA ALA A 39 11.08 -6.28 -1.54
C ALA A 39 10.57 -7.30 -0.51
N ASP A 40 10.31 -6.90 0.73
CA ASP A 40 9.75 -7.78 1.76
C ASP A 40 8.23 -7.96 1.65
N GLY A 41 7.58 -7.23 0.74
CA GLY A 41 6.13 -7.21 0.66
C GLY A 41 5.48 -6.44 1.82
N ASP A 42 6.24 -5.64 2.57
CA ASP A 42 5.76 -4.67 3.56
C ASP A 42 5.14 -3.44 2.86
N ILE A 43 4.21 -3.78 1.98
CA ILE A 43 3.34 -2.88 1.25
C ILE A 43 2.10 -2.75 2.14
N SER A 44 2.31 -2.32 3.39
CA SER A 44 1.30 -1.52 4.08
C SER A 44 1.31 -0.16 3.37
N VAL A 45 0.82 -0.13 2.12
CA VAL A 45 0.15 1.06 1.61
C VAL A 45 -1.18 1.10 2.32
N GLN A 46 -1.15 1.25 3.65
CA GLN A 46 -2.18 2.08 4.21
C GLN A 46 -1.98 3.40 3.49
N PRO A 47 -2.94 3.84 2.64
CA PRO A 47 -2.92 5.22 2.23
C PRO A 47 -2.67 5.98 3.51
N THR A 48 -1.66 6.84 3.53
CA THR A 48 -1.52 7.77 4.63
C THR A 48 -2.71 8.72 4.48
N ILE A 49 -3.93 8.26 4.77
CA ILE A 49 -4.88 9.01 5.56
C ILE A 49 -4.02 9.34 6.75
N LYS A 50 -3.39 10.51 6.68
CA LYS A 50 -2.85 11.15 7.86
C LYS A 50 -4.06 11.16 8.75
N ARG A 51 -4.14 10.24 9.72
CA ARG A 51 -5.08 10.35 10.82
C ARG A 51 -4.60 11.59 11.56
N LYS A 52 -4.96 12.76 11.02
CA LYS A 52 -5.09 13.98 11.77
C LYS A 52 -6.09 13.58 12.83
N LYS A 53 -5.56 13.33 14.02
CA LYS A 53 -6.31 13.21 15.25
C LYS A 53 -7.15 14.50 15.33
N GLY A 54 -8.38 14.46 14.82
CA GLY A 54 -9.27 15.63 14.75
C GLY A 54 -9.99 15.92 13.42
N MET A 55 -10.11 15.02 12.44
CA MET A 55 -11.05 15.22 11.33
C MET A 55 -12.06 14.07 11.32
N ILE A 56 -13.28 14.42 11.70
CA ILE A 56 -14.50 13.63 11.52
C ILE A 56 -14.60 13.21 10.05
N GLU A 57 -14.58 11.91 9.79
CA GLU A 57 -15.01 11.36 8.50
C GLU A 57 -16.52 11.13 8.64
N GLU A 58 -17.28 12.20 8.42
CA GLU A 58 -18.64 12.03 7.94
C GLU A 58 -18.58 11.59 6.48
N GLU A 59 -19.52 10.72 6.13
CA GLU A 59 -20.01 10.38 4.79
C GLU A 59 -19.46 9.12 4.11
N GLY A 60 -20.36 8.12 4.13
CA GLY A 60 -20.54 7.07 3.13
C GLY A 60 -19.45 6.02 3.17
N TYR A 61 -19.68 4.73 3.43
CA TYR A 61 -20.72 3.89 2.86
C TYR A 61 -20.96 2.74 3.85
N GLY A 62 -22.12 2.73 4.49
CA GLY A 62 -22.60 1.62 5.33
C GLY A 62 -23.84 1.02 4.69
N VAL A 63 -23.79 -0.28 4.45
CA VAL A 63 -24.80 -1.10 3.78
C VAL A 63 -26.21 -0.99 4.41
N THR A 64 -27.20 -1.00 3.50
CA THR A 64 -28.67 -1.10 3.60
C THR A 64 -29.32 -1.59 4.91
N ILE A 65 -30.32 -0.85 5.39
CA ILE A 65 -31.54 -1.43 5.97
C ILE A 65 -32.77 -0.81 5.28
N GLN A 66 -33.52 -1.65 4.55
CA GLN A 66 -34.83 -1.30 4.00
C GLN A 66 -35.84 -1.21 5.17
N PRO A 67 -36.57 -0.11 5.37
CA PRO A 67 -37.70 -0.12 6.28
C PRO A 67 -38.85 -0.87 5.61
N HIS A 68 -39.21 -1.99 6.22
CA HIS A 68 -40.41 -2.77 5.97
C HIS A 68 -41.64 -1.84 6.06
N HIS A 69 -42.43 -1.77 4.97
CA HIS A 69 -43.73 -1.10 4.95
C HIS A 69 -44.62 -1.64 6.09
N LYS A 70 -45.05 -0.77 6.99
CA LYS A 70 -46.26 -0.99 7.82
C LYS A 70 -46.80 0.34 8.33
N VAL A 71 -47.73 0.92 7.58
CA VAL A 71 -48.94 1.67 7.98
C VAL A 71 -49.63 2.07 6.67
N SER A 72 -50.90 1.79 6.41
CA SER A 72 -52.07 1.66 7.29
C SER A 72 -53.04 0.58 6.80
#